data_AF-A0A2N4WXH7-F1
#
_entry.id   AF-A0A2N4WXH7-F1
#
_cell.length_a   1.000
_cell.length_b   1.000
_cell.length_c   1.000
_cell.angle_alpha   90.00
_cell.angle_beta   90.00
_cell.angle_gamma   90.00
#
_symmetry.space_group_name_H-M   'P 1'
#
loop_
_entity.id
_entity.type
_entity.pdbx_description
1 polymer ?
#
loop_
_entity_poly.entity_id
_entity_poly.type
_entity_poly.pdbx_seq_one_letter_code
_entity_poly.pdbx_strand_id
1 'polypeptide(L)'
;MGSVERSCECSTLGDFAVVGMGGDGRDERVFSTLMEIAKHGGDAWWLYASRCSACGQDWMIAQEERIHDNFYFKRLTAGELKMIEEQGAWPPDFVRFEDVIRLGPDHGQVARFFDTNDLTDTVKELMEVRSDISAREIAYMFVLSEPEAERLMDRAARMSWKQLRPFA
;
A
#
# COMPACT_ATOMS: atom_id res chain seq x y z
N MET A 1 -39.86 -1.29 -1.79
CA MET A 1 -38.75 -1.98 -2.47
C MET A 1 -37.72 -2.31 -1.41
N GLY A 2 -37.71 -3.55 -0.92
CA GLY A 2 -36.72 -4.00 0.06
C GLY A 2 -35.39 -4.25 -0.67
N SER A 3 -34.35 -3.51 -0.30
CA SER A 3 -32.99 -3.79 -0.73
C SER A 3 -32.62 -5.18 -0.21
N VAL A 4 -32.29 -6.10 -1.11
CA VAL A 4 -31.52 -7.29 -0.75
C VAL A 4 -30.22 -6.76 -0.15
N GLU A 5 -30.04 -6.91 1.16
CA GLU A 5 -28.73 -6.73 1.80
C GLU A 5 -27.80 -7.75 1.14
N ARG A 6 -27.09 -7.31 0.11
CA ARG A 6 -25.95 -8.06 -0.41
C ARG A 6 -24.89 -7.96 0.67
N SER A 7 -24.73 -9.03 1.44
CA SER A 7 -23.65 -9.18 2.41
C SER A 7 -22.33 -8.83 1.72
N CYS A 8 -21.58 -7.87 2.27
CA CYS A 8 -20.25 -7.52 1.80
C CYS A 8 -19.30 -7.38 2.98
N GLU A 9 -18.12 -7.99 2.86
CA GLU A 9 -17.10 -8.01 3.91
C GLU A 9 -16.57 -6.59 4.20
N CYS A 10 -16.51 -5.71 3.18
CA CYS A 10 -16.02 -4.35 3.36
C CYS A 10 -16.85 -3.51 4.36
N SER A 11 -18.13 -3.86 4.58
CA SER A 11 -18.97 -3.17 5.57
C SER A 11 -18.47 -3.34 7.01
N THR A 12 -17.69 -4.39 7.27
CA THR A 12 -17.11 -4.71 8.60
C THR A 12 -15.81 -3.94 8.89
N LEU A 13 -15.21 -3.31 7.88
CA LEU A 13 -13.97 -2.55 8.03
C LEU A 13 -14.23 -1.23 8.77
N GLY A 14 -13.24 -0.70 9.49
CA GLY A 14 -13.34 0.63 10.10
C GLY A 14 -13.27 1.77 9.07
N ASP A 15 -13.15 3.02 9.52
CA ASP A 15 -12.85 4.15 8.62
C ASP A 15 -11.44 4.04 8.01
N PHE A 16 -10.54 3.39 8.75
CA PHE A 16 -9.27 2.88 8.27
C PHE A 16 -9.19 1.38 8.56
N ALA A 17 -8.61 0.61 7.64
CA ALA A 17 -8.37 -0.82 7.84
C ALA A 17 -7.13 -1.30 7.10
N VAL A 18 -6.50 -2.34 7.66
CA VAL A 18 -5.43 -3.09 7.00
C VAL A 18 -5.95 -4.50 6.72
N VAL A 19 -5.76 -4.96 5.48
CA VAL A 19 -6.13 -6.31 5.05
C VAL A 19 -4.91 -6.95 4.40
N GLY A 20 -4.36 -7.97 5.05
CA GLY A 20 -3.24 -8.74 4.49
C GLY A 20 -3.67 -9.55 3.27
N MET A 21 -2.78 -9.65 2.28
CA MET A 21 -2.95 -10.41 1.06
C MET A 21 -2.70 -11.90 1.31
N GLY A 22 -3.52 -12.77 0.71
CA GLY A 22 -3.24 -14.22 0.63
C GLY A 22 -3.25 -15.00 1.95
N GLY A 23 -3.71 -14.40 3.06
CA GLY A 23 -3.79 -15.03 4.37
C GLY A 23 -4.98 -16.00 4.50
N ASP A 24 -6.05 -15.54 5.14
CA ASP A 24 -7.29 -16.31 5.38
C ASP A 24 -8.35 -16.09 4.30
N GLY A 25 -7.95 -15.55 3.14
CA GLY A 25 -8.82 -15.17 2.02
C GLY A 25 -9.75 -13.98 2.35
N ARG A 26 -9.46 -13.21 3.40
CA ARG A 26 -10.25 -12.02 3.75
C ARG A 26 -10.14 -10.93 2.69
N ASP A 27 -8.96 -10.73 2.13
CA ASP A 27 -8.74 -9.89 0.96
C ASP A 27 -9.71 -10.27 -0.18
N GLU A 28 -9.76 -11.53 -0.59
CA GLU A 28 -10.67 -11.99 -1.65
C GLU A 28 -12.14 -11.67 -1.33
N ARG A 29 -12.57 -11.90 -0.08
CA ARG A 29 -13.94 -11.58 0.36
C ARG A 29 -14.22 -10.08 0.35
N VAL A 30 -13.28 -9.24 0.78
CA VAL A 30 -13.41 -7.77 0.72
C VAL A 30 -13.52 -7.32 -0.73
N PHE A 31 -12.60 -7.76 -1.59
CA PHE A 31 -12.53 -7.34 -2.99
C PHE A 31 -13.66 -7.90 -3.86
N SER A 32 -14.32 -8.99 -3.46
CA SER A 32 -15.42 -9.62 -4.23
C SER A 32 -16.57 -8.67 -4.61
N THR A 33 -16.70 -7.54 -3.90
CA THR A 33 -17.77 -6.55 -4.13
C THR A 33 -17.25 -5.17 -4.54
N LEU A 34 -15.93 -4.96 -4.52
CA LEU A 34 -15.32 -3.67 -4.84
C LEU A 34 -15.12 -3.53 -6.35
N MET A 35 -15.57 -2.40 -6.89
CA MET A 35 -15.35 -2.00 -8.27
C MET A 35 -14.42 -0.80 -8.26
N GLU A 36 -13.31 -0.90 -8.98
CA GLU A 36 -12.41 0.23 -9.18
C GLU A 36 -13.12 1.36 -9.94
N ILE A 37 -12.98 2.59 -9.45
CA ILE A 37 -13.60 3.79 -10.00
C ILE A 37 -12.55 4.71 -10.63
N ALA A 38 -11.39 4.84 -9.98
CA ALA A 38 -10.31 5.66 -10.47
C ALA A 38 -8.96 5.08 -10.02
N LYS A 39 -7.94 5.14 -10.88
CA LYS A 39 -6.55 4.91 -10.50
C LYS A 39 -5.85 6.25 -10.36
N HIS A 40 -4.97 6.38 -9.38
CA HIS A 40 -4.04 7.51 -9.37
C HIS A 40 -3.10 7.39 -10.57
N GLY A 41 -2.52 6.21 -10.78
CA GLY A 41 -1.60 5.93 -11.89
C GLY A 41 -0.30 6.73 -11.80
N GLY A 42 0.53 6.59 -12.84
CA GLY A 42 1.84 7.24 -12.91
C GLY A 42 2.74 6.83 -11.75
N ASP A 43 3.31 7.82 -11.07
CA ASP A 43 4.28 7.61 -9.99
C ASP A 43 3.67 7.05 -8.70
N ALA A 44 2.34 6.98 -8.57
CA ALA A 44 1.63 6.36 -7.44
C ALA A 44 0.70 5.22 -7.91
N TRP A 45 1.26 4.27 -8.65
CA TRP A 45 0.56 3.10 -9.21
C TRP A 45 -0.14 2.23 -8.15
N TRP A 46 0.30 2.29 -6.90
CA TRP A 46 -0.28 1.56 -5.76
C TRP A 46 -1.62 2.14 -5.27
N LEU A 47 -1.97 3.37 -5.67
CA LEU A 47 -3.11 4.11 -5.12
C LEU A 47 -4.29 4.15 -6.09
N TYR A 48 -5.46 3.79 -5.60
CA TYR A 48 -6.70 3.80 -6.37
C TYR A 48 -7.93 4.00 -5.49
N ALA A 49 -9.05 4.34 -6.12
CA ALA A 49 -10.35 4.49 -5.50
C ALA A 49 -11.30 3.41 -6.00
N SER A 50 -12.07 2.83 -5.09
CA SER A 50 -13.05 1.79 -5.38
C SER A 50 -14.39 2.07 -4.70
N ARG A 51 -15.47 1.59 -5.29
CA ARG A 51 -16.82 1.61 -4.73
C ARG A 51 -17.33 0.19 -4.54
N CYS A 52 -17.88 -0.09 -3.37
CA CYS A 52 -18.58 -1.34 -3.13
C CYS A 52 -19.91 -1.38 -3.88
N SER A 53 -20.07 -2.36 -4.78
CA SER A 53 -21.31 -2.61 -5.53
C SER A 53 -22.49 -3.09 -4.67
N ALA A 54 -22.22 -3.52 -3.43
CA ALA A 54 -23.22 -4.06 -2.50
C ALA A 54 -23.72 -3.01 -1.51
N CYS A 55 -22.84 -2.27 -0.82
CA CYS A 55 -23.21 -1.27 0.18
C CYS A 55 -23.01 0.19 -0.27
N GLY A 56 -22.40 0.43 -1.44
CA GLY A 56 -22.14 1.77 -1.96
C GLY A 56 -20.99 2.52 -1.28
N GLN A 57 -20.30 1.93 -0.30
CA GLN A 57 -19.16 2.56 0.36
C GLN A 57 -18.01 2.82 -0.62
N ASP A 58 -17.47 4.02 -0.55
CA ASP A 58 -16.30 4.46 -1.31
C ASP A 58 -15.03 4.32 -0.48
N TRP A 59 -13.98 3.81 -1.11
CA TRP A 59 -12.70 3.49 -0.49
C TRP A 59 -11.57 4.07 -1.31
N MET A 60 -10.60 4.68 -0.64
CA MET A 60 -9.26 4.86 -1.16
C MET A 60 -8.41 3.70 -0.66
N ILE A 61 -7.71 3.06 -1.59
CA ILE A 61 -6.98 1.83 -1.33
C ILE A 61 -5.54 2.00 -1.80
N ALA A 62 -4.61 1.69 -0.91
CA ALA A 62 -3.20 1.56 -1.24
C ALA A 62 -2.79 0.09 -1.19
N GLN A 63 -2.17 -0.38 -2.27
CA GLN A 63 -1.64 -1.73 -2.40
C GLN A 63 -0.14 -1.73 -2.12
N GLU A 64 0.27 -2.43 -1.06
CA GLU A 64 1.68 -2.61 -0.72
C GLU A 64 2.02 -4.10 -0.79
N GLU A 65 2.53 -4.51 -1.96
CA GLU A 65 2.82 -5.91 -2.31
C GLU A 65 4.32 -6.21 -2.36
N ARG A 66 5.16 -5.31 -1.86
CA ARG A 66 6.62 -5.46 -1.94
C ARG A 66 7.21 -5.92 -0.63
N ILE A 67 6.66 -5.44 0.48
CA ILE A 67 7.21 -5.63 1.81
C ILE A 67 6.26 -6.44 2.66
N HIS A 68 5.06 -5.94 2.94
CA HIS A 68 4.17 -6.51 3.96
C HIS A 68 2.96 -7.22 3.39
N ASP A 69 2.78 -7.18 2.06
CA ASP A 69 1.65 -7.82 1.37
C ASP A 69 0.31 -7.37 2.01
N ASN A 70 0.07 -6.06 2.02
CA ASN A 70 -1.08 -5.44 2.66
C ASN A 70 -1.85 -4.51 1.71
N PHE A 71 -3.17 -4.53 1.85
CA PHE A 71 -4.04 -3.47 1.37
C PHE A 71 -4.41 -2.54 2.53
N TYR A 72 -4.19 -1.24 2.36
CA TYR A 72 -4.60 -0.20 3.29
C TYR A 72 -5.83 0.52 2.76
N PHE A 73 -6.89 0.54 3.55
CA PHE A 73 -8.18 1.10 3.21
C PHE A 73 -8.41 2.37 4.01
N LYS A 74 -8.90 3.41 3.34
CA LYS A 74 -9.47 4.61 3.95
C LYS A 74 -10.86 4.86 3.36
N ARG A 75 -11.89 5.00 4.20
CA ARG A 75 -13.23 5.39 3.73
C ARG A 75 -13.16 6.79 3.13
N LEU A 76 -13.75 6.93 1.95
CA LEU A 76 -13.95 8.22 1.31
C LEU A 76 -15.34 8.75 1.65
N THR A 77 -15.39 10.04 1.93
CA THR A 77 -16.64 10.80 1.88
C THR A 77 -17.05 11.03 0.43
N ALA A 78 -18.33 11.31 0.20
CA ALA A 78 -18.82 11.67 -1.14
C ALA A 78 -18.10 12.91 -1.73
N GLY A 79 -17.66 13.84 -0.87
CA GLY A 79 -16.88 15.00 -1.27
C GLY A 79 -15.47 14.63 -1.75
N GLU A 80 -14.77 13.77 -1.01
CA GLU A 80 -13.44 13.31 -1.40
C GLU A 80 -13.47 12.51 -2.69
N LEU A 81 -14.43 11.60 -2.87
CA LEU A 81 -14.55 10.87 -4.13
C LEU A 81 -14.81 11.82 -5.30
N LYS A 82 -15.70 12.80 -5.13
CA LYS A 82 -15.98 13.80 -6.17
C LYS A 82 -14.73 14.61 -6.55
N MET A 83 -13.90 14.97 -5.58
CA MET A 83 -12.61 15.63 -5.84
C MET A 83 -11.66 14.76 -6.64
N ILE A 84 -11.59 13.45 -6.34
CA ILE A 84 -10.79 12.49 -7.11
C ILE A 84 -11.31 12.41 -8.55
N GLU A 85 -12.61 12.18 -8.75
CA GLU A 85 -13.21 11.97 -10.08
C GLU A 85 -13.16 13.22 -10.97
N GLU A 86 -13.43 14.40 -10.41
CA GLU A 86 -13.56 15.63 -11.21
C GLU A 86 -12.25 16.41 -11.35
N GLN A 87 -11.35 16.30 -10.38
CA GLN A 87 -10.17 17.17 -10.28
C GLN A 87 -8.86 16.38 -10.21
N GLY A 88 -8.91 15.04 -10.08
CA GLY A 88 -7.73 14.23 -9.79
C GLY A 88 -7.08 14.59 -8.45
N ALA A 89 -7.82 15.22 -7.54
CA ALA A 89 -7.31 15.68 -6.25
C ALA A 89 -7.51 14.59 -5.20
N TRP A 90 -6.42 13.87 -4.90
CA TRP A 90 -6.42 12.79 -3.92
C TRP A 90 -6.21 13.33 -2.50
N PRO A 91 -6.87 12.75 -1.48
CA PRO A 91 -6.47 12.94 -0.10
C PRO A 91 -4.97 12.64 0.07
N PRO A 92 -4.26 13.34 0.97
CA PRO A 92 -2.81 13.22 1.09
C PRO A 92 -2.35 11.87 1.63
N ASP A 93 -3.25 11.10 2.27
CA ASP A 93 -2.94 9.75 2.74
C ASP A 93 -2.54 8.86 1.56
N PHE A 94 -1.56 7.99 1.79
CA PHE A 94 -1.05 7.01 0.82
C PHE A 94 -0.37 7.56 -0.44
N VAL A 95 -0.28 8.89 -0.61
CA VAL A 95 0.33 9.50 -1.82
C VAL A 95 1.83 9.18 -1.94
N ARG A 96 2.53 9.02 -0.81
CA ARG A 96 3.95 8.64 -0.80
C ARG A 96 4.08 7.16 -0.46
N PHE A 97 4.80 6.40 -1.28
CA PHE A 97 4.98 4.96 -1.04
C PHE A 97 5.66 4.67 0.30
N GLU A 98 6.59 5.51 0.75
CA GLU A 98 7.25 5.35 2.06
C GLU A 98 6.24 5.40 3.22
N ASP A 99 5.22 6.25 3.12
CA ASP A 99 4.21 6.38 4.15
C ASP A 99 3.30 5.15 4.15
N VAL A 100 3.07 4.56 2.98
CA VAL A 100 2.34 3.29 2.84
C VAL A 100 3.12 2.13 3.46
N ILE A 101 4.43 2.02 3.22
CA ILE A 101 5.26 0.95 3.82
C ILE A 101 5.22 1.04 5.35
N ARG A 102 5.34 2.25 5.92
CA ARG A 102 5.33 2.47 7.39
C ARG A 102 4.05 1.97 8.08
N LEU A 103 2.93 1.91 7.37
CA LEU A 103 1.67 1.44 7.94
C LEU A 103 1.73 -0.02 8.39
N GLY A 104 2.57 -0.86 7.78
CA GLY A 104 2.74 -2.26 8.18
C GLY A 104 3.17 -2.38 9.64
N PRO A 105 4.36 -1.88 10.03
CA PRO A 105 4.82 -1.88 11.42
C PRO A 105 3.92 -1.04 12.33
N ASP A 106 3.41 0.11 11.88
CA ASP A 106 2.51 0.97 12.69
C ASP A 106 1.23 0.22 13.13
N HIS A 107 0.76 -0.72 12.32
CA HIS A 107 -0.44 -1.51 12.58
C HIS A 107 -0.16 -2.99 12.92
N GLY A 108 1.10 -3.36 13.11
CA GLY A 108 1.51 -4.73 13.44
C GLY A 108 1.20 -5.79 12.38
N GLN A 109 0.91 -5.36 11.14
CA GLN A 109 0.64 -6.23 9.99
C GLN A 109 1.90 -6.28 9.13
N VAL A 110 2.82 -7.16 9.49
CA VAL A 110 4.17 -7.19 8.92
C VAL A 110 4.51 -8.58 8.39
N ALA A 111 5.01 -8.64 7.16
CA ALA A 111 5.68 -9.83 6.67
C ALA A 111 7.10 -9.94 7.28
N ARG A 112 7.62 -11.17 7.32
CA ARG A 112 9.01 -11.44 7.66
C ARG A 112 9.71 -12.03 6.45
N PHE A 113 10.71 -11.31 5.95
CA PHE A 113 11.55 -11.80 4.86
C PHE A 113 12.54 -12.82 5.38
N PHE A 114 12.59 -13.98 4.73
CA PHE A 114 13.65 -14.98 4.97
C PHE A 114 14.95 -14.61 4.25
N ASP A 115 14.85 -13.94 3.10
CA ASP A 115 15.98 -13.40 2.35
C ASP A 115 15.75 -11.90 2.07
N THR A 116 16.67 -11.06 2.53
CA THR A 116 16.60 -9.60 2.32
C THR A 116 17.14 -9.18 0.95
N ASN A 117 17.64 -10.12 0.14
CA ASN A 117 18.04 -9.84 -1.24
C ASN A 117 16.90 -9.24 -2.07
N ASP A 118 15.68 -9.73 -1.89
CA ASP A 118 14.48 -9.28 -2.62
C ASP A 118 14.06 -7.84 -2.26
N LEU A 119 14.60 -7.30 -1.17
CA LEU A 119 14.33 -5.94 -0.69
C LEU A 119 15.27 -4.88 -1.30
N THR A 120 16.34 -5.30 -1.98
CA THR A 120 17.42 -4.42 -2.44
C THR A 120 16.92 -3.37 -3.44
N ASP A 121 16.03 -3.75 -4.35
CA ASP A 121 15.46 -2.86 -5.37
C ASP A 121 14.63 -1.76 -4.71
N THR A 122 13.68 -2.15 -3.84
CA THR A 122 12.83 -1.19 -3.10
C THR A 122 13.65 -0.24 -2.22
N VAL A 123 14.71 -0.71 -1.55
CA VAL A 123 15.61 0.16 -0.79
C VAL A 123 16.35 1.13 -1.69
N LYS A 124 16.82 0.69 -2.87
CA LYS A 124 17.50 1.57 -3.83
C LYS A 124 16.60 2.72 -4.28
N GLU A 125 15.35 2.44 -4.61
CA GLU A 125 14.41 3.49 -5.01
C GLU A 125 14.11 4.48 -3.88
N LEU A 126 13.91 3.97 -2.66
CA LEU A 126 13.69 4.85 -1.50
C LEU A 126 14.88 5.79 -1.29
N MET A 127 16.11 5.29 -1.41
CA MET A 127 17.33 6.10 -1.29
C MET A 127 17.47 7.17 -2.39
N GLU A 128 16.87 6.95 -3.56
CA GLU A 128 16.94 7.88 -4.69
C GLU A 128 15.86 8.97 -4.58
N VAL A 129 14.69 8.62 -4.07
CA VAL A 129 13.64 9.60 -3.71
C VAL A 129 14.05 10.39 -2.46
N ARG A 130 14.79 9.77 -1.53
CA ARG A 130 15.27 10.36 -0.28
C ARG A 130 16.72 9.98 0.01
N SER A 131 17.63 10.85 -0.41
CA SER A 131 19.06 10.68 -0.13
C SER A 131 19.45 10.82 1.34
N ASP A 132 18.54 11.31 2.19
CA ASP A 132 18.70 11.49 3.62
C ASP A 132 18.17 10.32 4.46
N ILE A 133 17.58 9.29 3.82
CA ILE A 133 16.99 8.17 4.55
C ILE A 133 18.06 7.39 5.33
N SER A 134 17.77 7.13 6.60
CA SER A 134 18.69 6.45 7.51
C SER A 134 18.48 4.92 7.54
N ALA A 135 19.54 4.19 7.91
CA ALA A 135 19.43 2.74 8.15
C ALA A 135 18.40 2.40 9.23
N ARG A 136 18.21 3.27 10.22
CA ARG A 136 17.17 3.12 11.24
C ARG A 136 15.76 3.22 10.67
N GLU A 137 15.53 4.13 9.73
CA GLU A 137 14.23 4.24 9.06
C GLU A 137 13.94 3.02 8.18
N ILE A 138 14.96 2.54 7.43
CA ILE A 138 14.83 1.30 6.64
C ILE A 138 14.56 0.10 7.56
N ALA A 139 15.30 -0.02 8.67
CA ALA A 139 15.10 -1.07 9.65
C ALA A 139 13.68 -1.09 10.20
N TYR A 140 13.13 0.09 10.51
CA TYR A 140 11.75 0.23 10.94
C TYR A 140 10.75 -0.24 9.87
N MET A 141 10.84 0.34 8.68
CA MET A 141 9.91 0.10 7.58
C MET A 141 9.94 -1.35 7.09
N PHE A 142 11.09 -2.02 7.15
CA PHE A 142 11.26 -3.38 6.62
C PHE A 142 11.27 -4.43 7.74
N VAL A 143 11.10 -4.01 9.00
CA VAL A 143 11.12 -4.86 10.19
C VAL A 143 12.41 -5.69 10.28
N LEU A 144 13.52 -5.01 10.09
CA LEU A 144 14.89 -5.55 10.16
C LEU A 144 15.61 -4.98 11.39
N SER A 145 16.74 -5.58 11.74
CA SER A 145 17.69 -4.89 12.63
C SER A 145 18.44 -3.77 11.89
N GLU A 146 18.89 -2.73 12.61
CA GLU A 146 19.68 -1.65 12.01
C GLU A 146 20.93 -2.17 11.25
N PRO A 147 21.71 -3.13 11.77
CA PRO A 147 22.85 -3.68 11.02
C PRO A 147 22.45 -4.44 9.75
N GLU A 148 21.26 -5.04 9.69
CA GLU A 148 20.74 -5.67 8.46
C GLU A 148 20.34 -4.62 7.44
N ALA A 149 19.68 -3.54 7.87
CA ALA A 149 19.33 -2.42 7.03
C ALA A 149 20.57 -1.71 6.47
N GLU A 150 21.63 -1.51 7.26
CA GLU A 150 22.92 -0.97 6.78
C GLU A 150 23.49 -1.82 5.65
N ARG A 151 23.56 -3.15 5.83
CA ARG A 151 24.06 -4.07 4.80
C ARG A 151 23.22 -4.03 3.52
N LEU A 152 21.91 -3.87 3.67
CA LEU A 152 20.97 -3.77 2.56
C LEU A 152 21.16 -2.46 1.79
N MET A 153 21.28 -1.33 2.49
CA MET A 153 21.58 -0.03 1.90
C MET A 153 22.93 0.00 1.18
N ASP A 154 23.98 -0.58 1.77
CA ASP A 154 25.30 -0.72 1.15
C ASP A 154 25.24 -1.52 -0.16
N ARG A 155 24.35 -2.51 -0.23
CA ARG A 155 24.14 -3.31 -1.44
C ARG A 155 23.38 -2.50 -2.49
N ALA A 156 22.29 -1.84 -2.11
CA ALA A 156 21.49 -0.98 -2.97
C ALA A 156 22.33 0.15 -3.59
N ALA A 157 23.24 0.75 -2.81
CA ALA A 157 24.17 1.78 -3.28
C ALA A 157 25.15 1.28 -4.36
N ARG A 158 25.54 -0.01 -4.31
CA ARG A 158 26.46 -0.63 -5.27
C ARG A 158 25.77 -1.15 -6.52
N MET A 159 24.44 -1.20 -6.54
CA MET A 159 23.65 -1.74 -7.64
C MET A 159 23.52 -0.74 -8.78
N SER A 160 23.69 -1.20 -10.03
CA SER A 160 23.49 -0.38 -11.22
C SER A 160 22.02 -0.30 -11.59
N TRP A 161 21.58 0.86 -12.08
CA TRP A 161 20.24 1.04 -12.65
C TRP A 161 19.92 0.13 -13.84
N LYS A 162 20.94 -0.41 -14.53
CA LYS A 162 20.73 -1.43 -15.57
C LYS A 162 20.31 -2.79 -15.02
N GLN A 163 20.49 -2.99 -13.71
CA GLN A 163 20.14 -4.21 -12.99
C GLN A 163 18.79 -4.06 -12.28
N LEU A 164 18.30 -2.84 -12.12
CA LEU A 164 16.95 -2.57 -11.62
C LEU A 164 15.94 -2.97 -12.68
N ARG A 165 14.90 -3.68 -12.26
CA ARG A 165 13.69 -3.84 -13.08
C ARG A 165 12.83 -2.60 -12.84
N PRO A 166 12.71 -1.67 -13.81
CA PRO A 166 11.80 -0.55 -13.64
C PRO A 166 10.37 -1.07 -13.47
N PHE A 167 9.60 -0.48 -12.57
CA PHE A 167 8.19 -0.79 -12.40
C PHE A 167 7.43 -0.36 -13.64
N ALA A 168 6.68 -1.29 -14.21
CA ALA A 168 5.74 -1.06 -15.29
C ALA A 168 4.32 -1.23 -14.74
#